data_AF-A0A5N7BQS7-F1
#
_entry.id   AF-A0A5N7BQS7-F1
#
_cell.length_a   1.000
_cell.length_b   1.000
_cell.length_c   1.000
_cell.angle_alpha   90.00
_cell.angle_beta   90.00
_cell.angle_gamma   90.00
#
_symmetry.space_group_name_H-M   'P 1'
#
loop_
_entity.id
_entity.type
_entity.pdbx_description
1 polymer ?
#
loop_
_entity_poly.entity_id
_entity_poly.type
_entity_poly.pdbx_seq_one_letter_code
_entity_poly.pdbx_strand_id
1 'polypeptide(L)'
;MQAVLLYSIATYRGNETKRALDLLDKAIGMALELGLNKQRFALENGNGEVVLEESWRGTWWQIYVTDAHITGSTHTFPFRTSNVEMDVDLPCKEDEYEAGKIPRPRSLQGYEMREFSGDDSPGLSSFAELARLTRSLDLALASRQLQGVVNAQATCANLDATPTAWRSLLPSSEKYIVRADGSFDEILF
;
A
#
# COMPACT_ATOMS: atom_id res chain seq x y z
N MET A 1 17.67 -3.74 -3.13
CA MET A 1 16.61 -3.38 -2.17
C MET A 1 15.44 -4.36 -2.21
N GLN A 2 14.77 -4.60 -3.35
CA GLN A 2 13.68 -5.59 -3.50
C GLN A 2 14.03 -7.00 -2.93
N ALA A 3 15.22 -7.53 -3.23
CA ALA A 3 15.65 -8.82 -2.68
C ALA A 3 15.74 -8.83 -1.13
N VAL A 4 16.12 -7.71 -0.52
CA VAL A 4 16.19 -7.58 0.95
C VAL A 4 14.79 -7.56 1.56
N LEU A 5 13.85 -6.88 0.90
CA LEU A 5 12.43 -6.89 1.28
C LEU A 5 11.81 -8.29 1.18
N LEU A 6 12.02 -8.99 0.07
CA LEU A 6 11.52 -10.37 -0.07
C LEU A 6 12.13 -11.28 1.00
N TYR A 7 13.41 -11.08 1.32
CA TYR A 7 14.08 -11.84 2.36
C TYR A 7 13.56 -11.50 3.76
N SER A 8 13.21 -10.25 4.05
CA SER A 8 12.59 -9.87 5.31
C SER A 8 11.23 -10.53 5.49
N ILE A 9 10.41 -10.57 4.44
CA ILE A 9 9.09 -11.23 4.46
C ILE A 9 9.26 -12.74 4.74
N ALA A 10 10.12 -13.42 3.98
CA ALA A 10 10.35 -14.86 4.17
C ALA A 10 10.89 -15.17 5.59
N THR A 11 11.83 -14.36 6.07
CA THR A 11 12.40 -14.48 7.42
C THR A 11 11.34 -14.24 8.50
N TYR A 12 10.43 -13.28 8.31
CA TYR A 12 9.32 -13.01 9.22
C TYR A 12 8.37 -14.22 9.30
N ARG A 13 8.01 -14.79 8.15
CA ARG A 13 7.17 -16.01 8.07
C ARG A 13 7.86 -17.24 8.67
N GLY A 14 9.19 -17.26 8.71
CA GLY A 14 10.02 -18.26 9.40
C GLY A 14 10.15 -18.08 10.91
N ASN A 15 9.39 -17.17 11.54
CA ASN A 15 9.45 -16.84 12.98
C ASN A 15 10.78 -16.26 13.46
N GLU A 16 11.64 -15.76 12.57
CA GLU A 16 12.87 -15.03 12.91
C GLU A 16 12.62 -13.52 13.02
N THR A 17 11.66 -13.09 13.87
CA THR A 17 11.11 -11.72 13.88
C THR A 17 12.17 -10.62 13.99
N LYS A 18 13.15 -10.77 14.90
CA LYS A 18 14.19 -9.73 15.09
C LYS A 18 14.99 -9.51 13.79
N ARG A 19 15.44 -10.60 13.17
CA ARG A 19 16.21 -10.55 11.93
C ARG A 19 15.37 -10.01 10.78
N ALA A 20 14.09 -10.40 10.71
CA ALA A 20 13.18 -9.87 9.72
C ALA A 20 13.01 -8.36 9.83
N LEU A 21 12.88 -7.83 11.05
CA LEU A 21 12.83 -6.39 11.30
C LEU A 21 14.13 -5.69 10.90
N ASP A 22 15.30 -6.25 11.25
CA ASP A 22 16.60 -5.67 10.84
C ASP A 22 16.74 -5.59 9.30
N LEU A 23 16.24 -6.61 8.58
CA LEU A 23 16.22 -6.63 7.12
C LEU A 23 15.22 -5.62 6.54
N LEU A 24 14.03 -5.52 7.13
CA LEU A 24 13.02 -4.55 6.71
C LEU A 24 13.52 -3.12 6.91
N ASP A 25 14.18 -2.83 8.04
CA ASP A 25 14.74 -1.52 8.36
C ASP A 25 15.80 -1.12 7.34
N LYS A 26 16.64 -2.08 6.94
CA LYS A 26 17.59 -1.90 5.85
C LYS A 26 16.90 -1.62 4.52
N ALA A 27 15.82 -2.34 4.20
CA ALA A 27 15.06 -2.13 2.96
C ALA A 27 14.40 -0.74 2.91
N ILE A 28 13.79 -0.32 4.01
CA ILE A 28 13.19 1.01 4.18
C ILE A 28 14.26 2.09 4.06
N GLY A 29 15.39 1.95 4.75
CA GLY A 29 16.50 2.90 4.69
C GLY A 29 16.98 3.11 3.25
N MET A 30 17.25 2.02 2.51
CA MET A 30 17.64 2.11 1.10
C MET A 30 16.57 2.80 0.23
N ALA A 31 15.29 2.50 0.44
CA ALA A 31 14.21 3.10 -0.34
C ALA A 31 14.10 4.61 -0.09
N LEU A 32 14.22 5.04 1.17
CA LEU A 32 14.17 6.46 1.52
C LEU A 32 15.41 7.22 1.04
N GLU A 33 16.61 6.63 1.14
CA GLU A 33 17.85 7.20 0.61
C GLU A 33 17.78 7.44 -0.90
N LEU A 34 17.15 6.53 -1.64
CA LEU A 34 16.91 6.68 -3.07
C LEU A 34 15.80 7.69 -3.38
N GLY A 35 14.92 8.00 -2.43
CA GLY A 35 13.72 8.80 -2.66
C GLY A 35 12.60 8.01 -3.33
N LEU A 36 12.54 6.69 -3.14
CA LEU A 36 11.53 5.79 -3.72
C LEU A 36 10.09 6.18 -3.33
N ASN A 37 9.94 6.90 -2.23
CA ASN A 37 8.67 7.48 -1.75
C ASN A 37 8.23 8.72 -2.54
N LYS A 38 8.99 9.13 -3.56
CA LYS A 38 8.68 10.31 -4.38
C LYS A 38 8.29 9.89 -5.81
N GLN A 39 7.21 10.47 -6.33
CA GLN A 39 6.68 10.21 -7.68
C GLN A 39 7.76 10.35 -8.76
N ARG A 40 8.57 11.40 -8.65
CA ARG A 40 9.67 11.70 -9.56
C ARG A 40 10.71 10.59 -9.67
N PHE A 41 10.91 9.77 -8.63
CA PHE A 41 11.95 8.74 -8.64
C PHE A 41 11.72 7.73 -9.76
N ALA A 42 10.47 7.26 -9.92
CA ALA A 42 10.12 6.31 -10.96
C ALA A 42 10.42 6.90 -12.34
N LEU A 43 10.00 8.15 -12.60
CA LEU A 43 10.22 8.84 -13.87
C LEU A 43 11.70 9.06 -14.18
N GLU A 44 12.49 9.48 -13.19
CA GLU A 44 13.92 9.78 -13.36
C GLU A 44 14.77 8.51 -13.53
N ASN A 45 14.33 7.37 -12.96
CA ASN A 45 15.09 6.12 -12.93
C ASN A 45 14.45 4.99 -13.76
N GLY A 46 13.42 5.31 -14.53
CA GLY A 46 12.74 4.39 -15.45
C GLY A 46 13.43 4.23 -16.80
N ASN A 47 14.33 5.14 -17.17
CA ASN A 47 14.99 5.17 -18.49
C ASN A 47 14.01 5.16 -19.69
N GLY A 48 12.79 5.69 -19.50
CA GLY A 48 11.72 5.66 -20.50
C GLY A 48 10.99 4.32 -20.62
N GLU A 49 11.38 3.31 -19.83
CA GLU A 49 10.73 2.01 -19.78
C GLU A 49 9.60 2.03 -18.75
N VAL A 50 8.35 2.12 -19.22
CA VAL A 50 7.15 2.23 -18.36
C VAL A 50 7.00 1.08 -17.36
N VAL A 51 7.47 -0.12 -17.73
CA VAL A 51 7.47 -1.31 -16.86
C VAL A 51 8.45 -1.13 -15.70
N LEU A 52 9.62 -0.54 -15.95
CA LEU A 52 10.60 -0.28 -14.91
C LEU A 52 10.10 0.80 -13.95
N GLU A 53 9.48 1.86 -14.46
CA GLU A 53 8.82 2.88 -13.64
C GLU A 53 7.76 2.28 -12.73
N GLU A 54 6.95 1.36 -13.27
CA GLU A 54 5.91 0.66 -12.52
C GLU A 54 6.51 -0.26 -11.45
N SER A 55 7.60 -0.95 -11.76
CA SER A 55 8.34 -1.75 -10.78
C SER A 55 8.81 -0.92 -9.59
N TRP A 56 9.28 0.32 -9.83
CA TRP A 56 9.67 1.23 -8.75
C TRP A 56 8.48 1.64 -7.87
N ARG A 57 7.35 2.02 -8.49
CA ARG A 57 6.12 2.35 -7.76
C ARG A 57 5.62 1.18 -6.92
N GLY A 58 5.53 -0.01 -7.52
CA GLY A 58 5.11 -1.23 -6.84
C GLY A 58 6.03 -1.60 -5.67
N THR A 59 7.33 -1.35 -5.81
CA THR A 59 8.31 -1.62 -4.74
C THR A 59 8.08 -0.75 -3.52
N TRP A 60 7.82 0.55 -3.69
CA TRP A 60 7.49 1.43 -2.57
C TRP A 60 6.24 0.96 -1.83
N TRP A 61 5.17 0.67 -2.56
CA TRP A 61 3.92 0.18 -1.97
C TRP A 61 4.08 -1.15 -1.26
N GLN A 62 4.90 -2.06 -1.78
CA GLN A 62 5.18 -3.33 -1.12
C GLN A 62 5.92 -3.12 0.20
N ILE A 63 6.89 -2.20 0.25
CA ILE A 63 7.58 -1.82 1.50
C ILE A 63 6.56 -1.28 2.51
N TYR A 64 5.75 -0.31 2.09
CA TYR A 64 4.77 0.36 2.94
C TYR A 64 3.76 -0.63 3.55
N VAL A 65 3.16 -1.48 2.72
CA VAL A 65 2.21 -2.51 3.18
C VAL A 65 2.88 -3.54 4.09
N THR A 66 4.10 -3.97 3.78
CA THR A 66 4.85 -4.95 4.58
C THR A 66 5.16 -4.40 5.98
N ASP A 67 5.62 -3.15 6.07
CA ASP A 67 5.94 -2.50 7.34
C ASP A 67 4.71 -2.32 8.23
N ALA A 68 3.59 -1.88 7.64
CA ALA A 68 2.32 -1.80 8.34
C ALA A 68 1.82 -3.16 8.83
N HIS A 69 1.89 -4.20 8.00
CA HIS A 69 1.46 -5.56 8.35
C HIS A 69 2.25 -6.15 9.53
N ILE A 70 3.58 -6.05 9.49
CA ILE A 70 4.45 -6.55 10.55
C ILE A 70 4.25 -5.75 11.85
N THR A 71 4.13 -4.43 11.75
CA THR A 71 3.90 -3.56 12.91
C THR A 71 2.54 -3.82 13.56
N GLY A 72 1.49 -4.02 12.75
CA GLY A 72 0.17 -4.40 13.24
C GLY A 72 0.19 -5.73 13.99
N SER A 73 0.94 -6.72 13.48
CA SER A 73 1.07 -8.04 14.09
C SER A 73 1.91 -8.04 15.39
N THR A 74 2.86 -7.11 15.50
CA THR A 74 3.75 -7.01 16.67
C THR A 74 3.31 -5.98 17.70
N HIS A 75 2.21 -5.26 17.43
CA HIS A 75 1.70 -4.15 18.26
C HIS A 75 2.71 -3.00 18.47
N THR A 76 3.55 -2.73 17.47
CA THR A 76 4.66 -1.75 17.57
C THR A 76 4.38 -0.40 16.89
N PHE A 77 3.11 -0.01 16.71
CA PHE A 77 2.73 1.24 16.03
C PHE A 77 3.35 2.49 16.69
N PRO A 78 3.80 3.50 15.93
CA PRO A 78 3.72 3.66 14.47
C PRO A 78 4.72 2.78 13.72
N PHE A 79 4.36 2.39 12.50
CA PHE A 79 5.33 1.73 11.61
C PHE A 79 6.31 2.76 11.04
N ARG A 80 7.44 2.31 10.52
CA ARG A 80 8.57 3.18 10.16
C ARG A 80 8.31 4.02 8.92
N THR A 81 7.51 3.52 7.99
CA THR A 81 7.03 4.29 6.83
C THR A 81 5.80 5.15 7.14
N SER A 82 5.24 5.05 8.35
CA SER A 82 4.17 5.95 8.80
C SER A 82 4.71 7.37 8.92
N ASN A 83 3.88 8.37 8.62
CA ASN A 83 4.25 9.79 8.58
C ASN A 83 5.37 10.18 7.58
N VAL A 84 5.88 9.24 6.78
CA VAL A 84 6.76 9.57 5.66
C VAL A 84 5.92 10.26 4.59
N GLU A 85 6.29 11.48 4.23
CA GLU A 85 5.65 12.20 3.13
C GLU A 85 5.92 11.45 1.80
N MET A 86 4.85 10.97 1.19
CA MET A 86 4.89 10.25 -0.07
C MET A 86 3.84 10.77 -1.05
N ASP A 87 4.21 10.80 -2.32
CA ASP A 87 3.37 11.17 -3.46
C ASP A 87 3.43 10.12 -4.59
N VAL A 88 3.94 8.92 -4.29
CA VAL A 88 4.01 7.80 -5.25
C VAL A 88 2.62 7.45 -5.75
N ASP A 89 2.47 7.37 -7.08
CA ASP A 89 1.23 6.95 -7.72
C ASP A 89 0.87 5.50 -7.36
N LEU A 90 -0.43 5.19 -7.42
CA LEU A 90 -0.94 3.85 -7.17
C LEU A 90 -0.48 2.87 -8.26
N PRO A 91 -0.20 1.61 -7.89
CA PRO A 91 0.22 0.59 -8.84
C PRO A 91 -0.94 0.17 -9.75
N CYS A 92 -0.60 -0.24 -10.98
CA CYS A 92 -1.53 -0.77 -11.96
C CYS A 92 -1.95 -2.22 -11.63
N LYS A 93 -2.73 -2.83 -12.51
CA LYS A 93 -3.15 -4.24 -12.37
C LYS A 93 -2.04 -5.19 -12.78
N GLU A 94 -2.08 -6.39 -12.21
CA GLU A 94 -1.06 -7.42 -12.46
C GLU A 94 -1.05 -7.84 -13.94
N ASP A 95 -2.23 -8.00 -14.56
CA ASP A 95 -2.34 -8.33 -15.98
C ASP A 95 -1.83 -7.21 -16.90
N GLU A 96 -2.02 -5.94 -16.50
CA GLU A 96 -1.46 -4.78 -17.20
C GLU A 96 0.08 -4.76 -17.09
N TYR A 97 0.62 -5.05 -15.90
CA TYR A 97 2.06 -5.13 -15.64
C TYR A 97 2.72 -6.27 -16.42
N GLU A 98 2.16 -7.48 -16.34
CA GLU A 98 2.65 -8.67 -17.02
C GLU A 98 2.60 -8.53 -18.55
N ALA A 99 1.55 -7.88 -19.08
CA ALA A 99 1.45 -7.58 -20.50
C ALA A 99 2.36 -6.43 -20.97
N GLY A 100 3.03 -5.74 -20.05
CA GLY A 100 3.83 -4.54 -20.33
C GLY A 100 2.99 -3.34 -20.80
N LYS A 101 1.67 -3.35 -20.55
CA LYS A 101 0.71 -2.33 -20.98
C LYS A 101 0.35 -1.42 -19.82
N ILE A 102 1.36 -0.70 -19.32
CA ILE A 102 1.21 0.15 -18.13
C ILE A 102 0.29 1.33 -18.45
N PRO A 103 -0.86 1.49 -17.76
CA PRO A 103 -1.73 2.64 -17.96
C PRO A 103 -1.09 3.91 -17.39
N ARG A 104 -1.71 5.06 -17.66
CA ARG A 104 -1.31 6.30 -17.00
C ARG A 104 -1.42 6.13 -15.48
N PRO A 105 -0.35 6.38 -14.70
CA PRO A 105 -0.39 6.25 -13.25
C PRO A 105 -1.45 7.16 -12.63
N ARG A 106 -2.09 6.68 -11.56
CA ARG A 106 -3.10 7.43 -10.81
C ARG A 106 -2.51 7.93 -9.52
N SER A 107 -2.55 9.24 -9.31
CA SER A 107 -2.12 9.83 -8.05
C SER A 107 -3.08 9.48 -6.92
N LEU A 108 -2.55 9.44 -5.69
CA LEU A 108 -3.35 9.25 -4.48
C LEU A 108 -4.49 10.26 -4.39
N GLN A 109 -4.18 11.54 -4.59
CA GLN A 109 -5.16 12.63 -4.56
C GLN A 109 -6.22 12.47 -5.66
N GLY A 110 -5.81 12.11 -6.88
CA GLY A 110 -6.74 11.93 -7.99
C GLY A 110 -7.79 10.87 -7.69
N TYR A 111 -7.40 9.78 -7.03
CA TYR A 111 -8.34 8.72 -6.63
C TYR A 111 -9.17 9.05 -5.39
N GLU A 112 -8.61 9.78 -4.41
CA GLU A 112 -9.37 10.27 -3.25
C GLU A 112 -10.53 11.17 -3.69
N MET A 113 -10.36 11.91 -4.79
CA MET A 113 -11.39 12.77 -5.38
C MET A 113 -12.27 12.08 -6.42
N ARG A 114 -12.24 10.73 -6.51
CA ARG A 114 -12.90 10.01 -7.62
C ARG A 114 -14.41 10.21 -7.70
N GLU A 115 -15.07 10.47 -6.57
CA GLU A 115 -16.52 10.76 -6.52
C GLU A 115 -16.87 12.08 -7.23
N PHE A 116 -15.86 12.95 -7.42
CA PHE A 116 -15.97 14.23 -8.10
C PHE A 116 -15.39 14.21 -9.52
N SER A 117 -14.56 13.21 -9.84
CA SER A 117 -14.18 12.94 -11.22
C SER A 117 -15.33 12.18 -11.87
N GLY A 118 -16.07 12.81 -12.78
CA GLY A 118 -17.11 12.15 -13.58
C GLY A 118 -16.56 11.12 -14.57
N ASP A 119 -15.46 10.44 -14.22
CA ASP A 119 -14.75 9.45 -14.99
C ASP A 119 -15.20 8.06 -14.53
N ASP A 120 -15.74 7.26 -15.44
CA ASP A 120 -15.97 5.82 -15.28
C ASP A 120 -14.62 5.08 -15.30
N SER A 121 -13.65 5.55 -14.51
CA SER A 121 -12.30 5.04 -14.52
C SER A 121 -12.31 3.56 -14.11
N PRO A 122 -11.57 2.68 -14.80
CA PRO A 122 -11.55 1.26 -14.47
C PRO A 122 -11.16 1.06 -13.01
N GLY A 123 -11.67 0.01 -12.35
CA GLY A 123 -11.32 -0.30 -10.96
C GLY A 123 -9.79 -0.35 -10.74
N LEU A 124 -9.35 -0.08 -9.51
CA LEU A 124 -7.96 -0.22 -9.11
C LEU A 124 -7.53 -1.70 -9.18
N SER A 125 -6.22 -1.93 -9.09
CA SER A 125 -5.75 -3.28 -8.79
C SER A 125 -6.02 -3.62 -7.33
N SER A 126 -6.17 -4.92 -7.05
CA SER A 126 -6.26 -5.46 -5.70
C SER A 126 -5.12 -4.97 -4.80
N PHE A 127 -3.91 -4.85 -5.38
CA PHE A 127 -2.75 -4.33 -4.68
C PHE A 127 -2.86 -2.83 -4.37
N ALA A 128 -3.35 -2.02 -5.31
CA ALA A 128 -3.63 -0.60 -5.05
C ALA A 128 -4.73 -0.42 -3.99
N GLU A 129 -5.74 -1.30 -3.96
CA GLU A 129 -6.78 -1.28 -2.95
C GLU A 129 -6.27 -1.66 -1.54
N LEU A 130 -5.37 -2.65 -1.44
CA LEU A 130 -4.69 -3.00 -0.19
C LEU A 130 -3.78 -1.87 0.30
N ALA A 131 -3.01 -1.27 -0.60
CA ALA A 131 -2.18 -0.10 -0.30
C ALA A 131 -3.02 1.07 0.24
N ARG A 132 -4.17 1.34 -0.41
CA ARG A 132 -5.13 2.36 0.02
C ARG A 132 -5.69 2.08 1.40
N LEU A 133 -6.19 0.86 1.65
CA LEU A 133 -6.72 0.48 2.97
C LEU A 133 -5.65 0.68 4.06
N THR A 134 -4.43 0.23 3.79
CA THR A 134 -3.29 0.37 4.70
C THR A 134 -3.03 1.84 5.02
N ARG A 135 -3.03 2.73 4.02
CA ARG A 135 -2.86 4.17 4.21
C ARG A 135 -4.02 4.80 4.98
N SER A 136 -5.27 4.43 4.69
CA SER A 136 -6.43 4.94 5.44
C SER A 136 -6.38 4.55 6.92
N LEU A 137 -5.97 3.32 7.22
CA LEU A 137 -5.76 2.86 8.59
C LEU A 137 -4.62 3.62 9.28
N ASP A 138 -3.51 3.85 8.58
CA ASP A 138 -2.39 4.64 9.11
C ASP A 138 -2.82 6.07 9.48
N LEU A 139 -3.54 6.76 8.59
CA LEU A 139 -4.04 8.10 8.87
C LEU A 139 -5.02 8.13 10.05
N ALA A 140 -5.90 7.13 10.14
CA ALA A 140 -6.81 6.97 11.28
C ALA A 140 -6.03 6.75 12.59
N LEU A 141 -4.93 5.98 12.57
CA LEU A 141 -4.07 5.72 13.72
C LEU A 141 -3.14 6.88 14.08
N ALA A 142 -2.64 7.64 13.11
CA ALA A 142 -1.81 8.81 13.35
C ALA A 142 -2.56 9.88 14.17
N SER A 143 -3.88 10.00 13.97
CA SER A 143 -4.74 10.87 14.77
C SER A 143 -4.70 10.55 16.28
N ARG A 144 -4.43 9.29 16.65
CA ARG A 144 -4.32 8.82 18.05
C ARG A 144 -3.15 9.48 18.78
N GLN A 145 -2.02 9.68 18.10
CA GLN A 145 -0.80 10.21 18.72
C GLN A 145 -0.96 11.66 19.17
N LEU A 146 -1.85 12.42 18.52
CA LEU A 146 -2.06 13.83 18.81
C LEU A 146 -3.03 14.10 19.97
N GLN A 147 -3.85 13.11 20.39
CA GLN A 147 -5.05 13.41 21.20
C GLN A 147 -5.22 12.60 22.50
N GLY A 148 -4.32 11.64 22.80
CA GLY A 148 -4.31 10.92 24.07
C GLY A 148 -5.55 10.04 24.33
N VAL A 149 -5.73 9.59 25.58
CA VAL A 149 -6.80 8.64 25.98
C VAL A 149 -8.20 9.22 25.81
N VAL A 150 -8.34 10.56 25.87
CA VAL A 150 -9.63 11.27 25.80
C VAL A 150 -10.36 10.99 24.48
N ASN A 151 -9.63 10.73 23.40
CA ASN A 151 -10.22 10.47 22.08
C ASN A 151 -10.09 9.02 21.61
N ALA A 152 -9.73 8.09 22.51
CA ALA A 152 -9.61 6.67 22.19
C ALA A 152 -10.90 6.10 21.56
N GLN A 153 -12.07 6.53 22.04
CA GLN A 153 -13.37 6.09 21.49
C GLN A 153 -13.57 6.58 20.05
N ALA A 154 -13.22 7.83 19.75
CA ALA A 154 -13.32 8.37 18.39
C ALA A 154 -12.32 7.71 17.45
N THR A 155 -11.09 7.46 17.91
CA THR A 155 -10.10 6.68 17.16
C THR A 155 -10.62 5.27 16.86
N CYS A 156 -11.13 4.54 17.85
CA CYS A 156 -11.68 3.20 17.62
C CYS A 156 -12.85 3.23 16.62
N ALA A 157 -13.78 4.17 16.77
CA ALA A 157 -14.91 4.32 15.85
C ALA A 157 -14.45 4.58 14.41
N ASN A 158 -13.42 5.42 14.22
CA ASN A 158 -12.84 5.68 12.89
C ASN A 158 -12.14 4.44 12.32
N LEU A 159 -11.43 3.67 13.15
CA LEU A 159 -10.78 2.42 12.73
C LEU A 159 -11.79 1.36 12.32
N ASP A 160 -12.90 1.22 13.06
CA ASP A 160 -13.97 0.27 12.72
C ASP A 160 -14.72 0.69 11.45
N ALA A 161 -14.91 2.01 11.26
CA ALA A 161 -15.56 2.54 10.07
C ALA A 161 -14.69 2.45 8.80
N THR A 162 -13.36 2.48 8.93
CA THR A 162 -12.43 2.58 7.79
C THR A 162 -12.51 1.37 6.84
N PRO A 163 -12.37 0.11 7.29
CA PRO A 163 -12.56 -1.06 6.42
C PRO A 163 -13.97 -1.15 5.84
N THR A 164 -14.98 -0.76 6.62
CA THR A 164 -16.38 -0.77 6.19
C THR A 164 -16.61 0.20 5.02
N ALA A 165 -16.12 1.42 5.14
CA ALA A 165 -16.17 2.44 4.09
C ALA A 165 -15.29 2.04 2.90
N TRP A 166 -14.10 1.49 3.14
CA TRP A 166 -13.24 0.98 2.07
C TRP A 166 -13.95 -0.09 1.24
N ARG A 167 -14.58 -1.07 1.89
CA ARG A 167 -15.31 -2.18 1.25
C ARG A 167 -16.56 -1.71 0.50
N SER A 168 -17.27 -0.68 0.99
CA SER A 168 -18.46 -0.16 0.29
C SER A 168 -18.10 0.48 -1.05
N LEU A 169 -16.91 1.10 -1.11
CA LEU A 169 -16.36 1.79 -2.27
C LEU A 169 -15.72 0.88 -3.31
N LEU A 170 -15.47 -0.40 -3.00
CA LEU A 170 -15.00 -1.37 -3.98
C LEU A 170 -16.03 -1.57 -5.10
N PRO A 171 -15.60 -1.86 -6.34
CA PRO A 171 -16.47 -2.36 -7.40
C PRO A 171 -17.22 -3.62 -6.95
N SER A 172 -18.45 -3.82 -7.45
CA SER A 172 -19.26 -5.00 -7.08
C SER A 172 -18.56 -6.33 -7.37
N SER A 173 -17.75 -6.41 -8.44
CA SER A 173 -16.97 -7.60 -8.80
C SER A 173 -15.87 -7.95 -7.79
N GLU A 174 -15.39 -6.98 -7.00
CA GLU A 174 -14.27 -7.13 -6.06
C GLU A 174 -14.74 -7.34 -4.60
N LYS A 175 -16.06 -7.31 -4.36
CA LYS A 175 -16.64 -7.58 -3.03
C LYS A 175 -16.73 -9.07 -2.71
N TYR A 176 -16.63 -9.93 -3.73
CA TYR A 176 -16.78 -11.37 -3.60
C TYR A 176 -15.42 -12.04 -3.40
N ILE A 177 -15.37 -12.91 -2.39
CA ILE A 177 -14.21 -13.76 -2.06
C ILE A 177 -13.85 -14.63 -3.27
N VAL A 178 -14.84 -15.36 -3.79
CA VAL A 178 -14.70 -16.17 -5.01
C VAL A 178 -15.38 -15.43 -6.15
N ARG A 179 -14.64 -15.19 -7.23
CA ARG A 179 -15.16 -14.61 -8.47
C ARG A 179 -16.02 -15.63 -9.22
N ALA A 180 -16.80 -15.17 -10.19
CA ALA A 180 -17.74 -16.02 -10.94
C ALA A 180 -17.04 -17.13 -11.75
N ASP A 181 -15.76 -16.98 -12.05
CA ASP A 181 -14.91 -17.95 -12.74
C ASP A 181 -14.24 -18.97 -11.80
N GLY A 182 -14.51 -18.88 -10.49
CA GLY A 182 -13.90 -19.75 -9.46
C GLY A 182 -12.52 -19.30 -8.98
N SER A 183 -11.99 -18.19 -9.51
CA SER A 183 -10.75 -17.59 -9.01
C SER A 183 -10.99 -16.82 -7.71
N PHE A 184 -9.91 -16.61 -6.95
CA PHE A 184 -9.91 -15.92 -5.67
C PHE A 184 -8.89 -14.79 -5.69
N ASP A 185 -9.21 -13.67 -5.05
CA ASP A 185 -8.30 -12.53 -4.96
C ASP A 185 -7.44 -12.63 -3.70
N GLU A 186 -6.26 -13.23 -3.83
CA GLU A 186 -5.32 -13.50 -2.73
C GLU A 186 -4.77 -12.24 -2.05
N ILE A 187 -4.94 -11.07 -2.67
CA ILE A 187 -4.46 -9.80 -2.11
C ILE A 187 -5.53 -9.17 -1.21
N LEU A 188 -6.81 -9.27 -1.60
CA LEU A 188 -7.92 -8.71 -0.83
C LEU A 188 -8.48 -9.65 0.24
N PHE A 189 -8.25 -10.97 0.14
CA PHE A 189 -8.89 -11.97 0.96
C PHE A 189 -7.95 -13.06 1.49
#